data_AF-X1EIT8-F1
#
_entry.id   AF-X1EIT8-F1
#
_cell.length_a   1.000
_cell.length_b   1.000
_cell.length_c   1.000
_cell.angle_alpha   90.00
_cell.angle_beta   90.00
_cell.angle_gamma   90.00
#
_symmetry.space_group_name_H-M   'P 1'
#
loop_
_entity.id
_entity.type
_entity.pdbx_description
1 polymer ?
#
loop_
_entity_poly.entity_id
_entity_poly.type
_entity_poly.pdbx_seq_one_letter_code
_entity_poly.pdbx_strand_id
1 'polypeptide(L)'
;MEEKIVVRKPQKSPALAVILAIVAPGTGAIYNRQLTKGLIYMIIIAGLISTLTLSPPVFVILLCSLLIFGFYIYQIFEAAQTAQAINRKALMGEEEEEVEVEEFPEAVKAGSIFWGIILLLL
;
A
#
# COMPACT_ATOMS: atom_id res chain seq x y z
N MET A 1 29.83 -19.32 24.64
CA MET A 1 28.40 -19.37 24.26
C MET A 1 27.98 -17.93 24.12
N GLU A 2 27.83 -17.45 22.89
CA GLU A 2 27.37 -16.08 22.64
C GLU A 2 25.87 -16.05 22.94
N GLU A 3 25.50 -15.35 24.01
CA GLU A 3 24.11 -15.18 24.41
C GLU A 3 23.46 -14.24 23.39
N LYS A 4 22.76 -14.79 22.38
CA LYS A 4 22.00 -13.99 21.41
C LYS A 4 20.87 -13.30 22.18
N ILE A 5 21.08 -12.03 22.51
CA ILE A 5 20.09 -11.21 23.22
C ILE A 5 18.93 -10.96 22.25
N VAL A 6 17.84 -11.72 22.39
CA VAL A 6 16.63 -11.53 21.58
C VAL A 6 15.92 -10.27 22.06
N VAL A 7 16.23 -9.13 21.42
CA VAL A 7 15.52 -7.87 21.68
C VAL A 7 14.12 -7.98 21.07
N ARG A 8 13.11 -8.26 21.91
CA ARG A 8 11.71 -8.23 21.49
C ARG A 8 11.35 -6.81 21.01
N LYS A 9 11.08 -6.65 19.72
CA LYS A 9 10.54 -5.39 19.16
C LYS A 9 9.18 -5.09 19.79
N PRO A 10 8.86 -3.81 20.07
CA PRO A 10 7.56 -3.42 20.61
C PRO A 10 6.45 -3.75 19.61
N GLN A 11 5.31 -4.22 20.12
CA GLN A 11 4.15 -4.53 19.28
C GLN A 11 3.59 -3.28 18.60
N LYS A 12 3.13 -3.44 17.37
CA LYS A 12 2.44 -2.41 16.59
C LYS A 12 1.01 -2.23 17.11
N SER A 13 0.50 -1.00 17.07
CA SER A 13 -0.91 -0.75 17.41
C SER A 13 -1.76 -0.74 16.13
N PRO A 14 -2.73 -1.66 15.97
CA PRO A 14 -3.63 -1.66 14.82
C PRO A 14 -4.49 -0.40 14.75
N ALA A 15 -4.89 0.15 15.90
CA ALA A 15 -5.66 1.39 15.96
C ALA A 15 -4.86 2.58 15.44
N LEU A 16 -3.56 2.67 15.78
CA LEU A 16 -2.69 3.72 15.23
C LEU A 16 -2.48 3.55 13.73
N ALA A 17 -2.33 2.32 13.24
CA ALA A 17 -2.21 2.05 11.81
C ALA A 17 -3.44 2.54 11.03
N VAL A 18 -4.65 2.31 11.57
CA VAL A 18 -5.92 2.81 11.01
C VAL A 18 -5.99 4.33 11.02
N ILE A 19 -5.70 4.97 12.17
CA ILE A 19 -5.74 6.43 12.30
C ILE A 19 -4.80 7.06 11.27
N LEU A 20 -3.57 6.53 11.14
CA LEU A 20 -2.62 7.01 10.15
C LEU A 20 -3.17 6.84 8.73
N ALA A 21 -3.66 5.64 8.38
CA ALA A 21 -4.22 5.36 7.06
C ALA A 21 -5.41 6.26 6.68
N ILE A 22 -6.17 6.76 7.65
CA ILE A 22 -7.27 7.71 7.41
C ILE A 22 -6.74 9.10 7.03
N VAL A 23 -5.62 9.54 7.62
CA VAL A 23 -5.07 10.89 7.38
C VAL A 23 -4.62 11.06 5.93
N ALA A 24 -3.96 10.05 5.38
CA ALA A 24 -3.45 10.09 4.02
C ALA A 24 -3.26 8.67 3.47
N PRO A 25 -3.33 8.47 2.15
CA PRO A 25 -3.10 7.16 1.56
C PRO A 25 -1.65 6.72 1.82
N GLY A 26 -1.45 5.42 2.08
CA GLY A 26 -0.13 4.80 2.24
C GLY A 26 0.53 4.95 3.61
N THR A 27 0.10 5.89 4.46
CA THR A 27 0.70 6.14 5.79
C THR A 27 0.54 4.97 6.76
N GLY A 28 -0.57 4.23 6.70
CA GLY A 28 -0.77 3.01 7.50
C GLY A 28 0.23 1.91 7.14
N ALA A 29 0.52 1.74 5.85
CA ALA A 29 1.55 0.80 5.38
C ALA A 29 2.96 1.25 5.80
N ILE A 30 3.25 2.55 5.75
CA ILE A 30 4.52 3.14 6.23
C ILE A 30 4.71 2.88 7.73
N TYR A 31 3.66 3.05 8.55
CA TYR A 31 3.69 2.71 9.98
C TYR A 31 4.02 1.23 10.23
N ASN A 32 3.49 0.37 9.38
CA ASN A 32 3.75 -1.06 9.34
C ASN A 32 5.11 -1.42 8.72
N ARG A 33 5.98 -0.45 8.43
CA ARG A 33 7.31 -0.62 7.81
C ARG A 33 7.28 -1.17 6.38
N GLN A 34 6.15 -1.05 5.68
CA GLN A 34 6.01 -1.44 4.28
C GLN A 34 6.09 -0.19 3.38
N LEU A 35 7.31 0.35 3.22
CA LEU A 35 7.52 1.61 2.50
C LEU A 35 7.11 1.52 1.03
N THR A 36 7.54 0.47 0.33
CA THR A 36 7.20 0.24 -1.09
C THR A 36 5.69 0.21 -1.28
N LYS A 37 4.98 -0.55 -0.44
CA LYS A 37 3.52 -0.67 -0.48
C LYS A 37 2.83 0.67 -0.21
N GLY A 38 3.28 1.42 0.79
CA GLY A 38 2.77 2.75 1.10
C GLY A 38 2.96 3.72 -0.07
N LEU A 39 4.12 3.69 -0.73
CA LEU A 39 4.40 4.51 -1.91
C LEU A 39 3.49 4.14 -3.09
N ILE A 40 3.28 2.84 -3.33
CA ILE A 40 2.36 2.36 -4.37
C ILE A 40 0.95 2.90 -4.12
N TYR A 41 0.45 2.86 -2.89
CA TYR A 41 -0.87 3.38 -2.55
C TYR A 41 -1.01 4.88 -2.84
N MET A 42 0.03 5.66 -2.50
CA MET A 42 0.07 7.09 -2.81
C MET A 42 0.06 7.34 -4.32
N ILE A 43 0.85 6.59 -5.10
CA ILE A 43 0.91 6.72 -6.56
C ILE A 43 -0.45 6.37 -7.20
N ILE A 44 -1.11 5.29 -6.75
CA ILE A 44 -2.42 4.88 -7.26
C ILE A 44 -3.45 5.99 -7.05
N ILE A 45 -3.57 6.50 -5.82
CA ILE A 45 -4.54 7.56 -5.51
C ILE A 45 -4.19 8.86 -6.25
N ALA A 46 -2.91 9.24 -6.29
CA ALA A 46 -2.46 10.42 -7.02
C ALA A 46 -2.80 10.31 -8.52
N GLY A 47 -2.51 9.16 -9.16
CA GLY A 47 -2.83 8.92 -10.56
C GLY A 47 -4.32 8.95 -10.87
N LEU A 48 -5.16 8.38 -9.98
CA LEU A 48 -6.61 8.44 -10.12
C LEU A 48 -7.14 9.89 -9.99
N ILE A 49 -6.63 10.65 -9.02
CA ILE A 49 -7.00 12.07 -8.86
C ILE A 49 -6.53 12.89 -10.06
N SER A 50 -5.30 12.69 -10.55
CA SER A 50 -4.79 13.38 -11.75
C SER A 50 -5.67 13.11 -12.98
N THR A 51 -6.16 11.89 -13.16
CA THR A 51 -7.10 11.55 -14.24
C THR A 51 -8.38 12.40 -14.17
N LEU A 52 -8.91 12.64 -12.97
CA LEU A 52 -10.12 13.46 -12.78
C LEU A 52 -9.90 14.95 -13.11
N THR A 53 -8.66 15.44 -13.07
CA THR A 53 -8.35 16.85 -13.39
C THR A 53 -8.26 17.15 -14.88
N LEU A 54 -8.21 16.13 -15.74
CA LEU A 54 -8.02 16.25 -17.20
C LEU A 54 -9.35 16.41 -17.97
N SER A 55 -10.43 16.84 -17.30
CA SER A 55 -11.79 16.93 -17.87
C SER A 55 -12.24 15.64 -18.61
N PRO A 56 -12.17 14.46 -17.97
CA PRO A 56 -12.51 13.21 -18.63
C PRO A 56 -14.03 13.05 -18.84
N PRO A 57 -14.48 12.12 -19.70
CA PRO A 57 -15.90 11.81 -19.87
C PRO A 57 -16.57 11.40 -18.55
N VAL A 58 -17.88 11.66 -18.42
CA VAL A 58 -18.65 11.40 -17.18
C VAL A 58 -18.50 9.96 -16.67
N PHE A 59 -18.49 8.97 -17.57
CA PHE A 59 -18.29 7.57 -17.18
C PHE A 59 -16.94 7.33 -16.49
N VAL A 60 -15.86 7.97 -16.97
CA VAL A 60 -14.53 7.87 -16.37
C VAL A 60 -14.52 8.54 -15.00
N ILE A 61 -15.20 9.68 -14.85
CA ILE A 61 -15.35 10.36 -13.54
C ILE A 61 -15.99 9.42 -12.52
N LEU A 62 -17.10 8.76 -12.88
CA LEU A 62 -17.81 7.83 -11.99
C LEU A 62 -16.94 6.64 -11.61
N LEU A 63 -16.27 6.03 -12.59
CA LEU A 63 -15.41 4.86 -12.36
C LEU A 63 -14.21 5.21 -11.48
N CYS A 64 -13.47 6.28 -11.79
CA CYS A 64 -12.32 6.73 -11.00
C CYS A 64 -12.73 7.13 -9.57
N SER A 65 -13.87 7.81 -9.40
CA SER A 65 -14.36 8.20 -8.07
C SER A 65 -14.70 6.98 -7.21
N LEU A 66 -15.34 5.96 -7.81
CA LEU A 66 -15.65 4.71 -7.12
C LEU A 66 -14.38 3.94 -6.74
N LEU A 67 -13.39 3.90 -7.65
CA LEU A 67 -12.10 3.26 -7.38
C LEU A 67 -11.34 3.98 -6.26
N ILE A 68 -11.28 5.32 -6.28
CA ILE A 68 -10.67 6.11 -5.21
C ILE A 68 -11.34 5.77 -3.88
N PHE A 69 -12.67 5.83 -3.81
CA PHE A 69 -13.41 5.57 -2.58
C PHE A 69 -13.19 4.13 -2.06
N GLY A 70 -13.36 3.14 -2.93
CA GLY A 70 -13.18 1.73 -2.57
C GLY A 70 -11.76 1.41 -2.14
N PHE A 71 -10.76 1.92 -2.88
CA PHE A 71 -9.35 1.72 -2.56
C PHE A 71 -8.94 2.43 -1.26
N TYR A 72 -9.45 3.64 -1.02
CA TYR A 72 -9.19 4.38 0.21
C TYR A 72 -9.73 3.68 1.45
N ILE A 73 -10.92 3.07 1.35
CA ILE A 73 -11.47 2.25 2.43
C ILE A 73 -10.66 0.96 2.60
N TYR A 74 -10.35 0.28 1.50
CA TYR A 74 -9.57 -0.96 1.51
C TYR A 74 -8.23 -0.79 2.25
N GLN A 75 -7.46 0.25 1.92
CA GLN A 75 -6.14 0.45 2.51
C GLN A 75 -6.18 0.78 4.01
N ILE A 76 -7.29 1.34 4.52
CA ILE A 76 -7.50 1.54 5.97
C ILE A 76 -7.63 0.19 6.69
N PHE A 77 -8.47 -0.71 6.18
CA PHE A 77 -8.65 -2.03 6.77
C PHE A 77 -7.38 -2.89 6.63
N GLU A 78 -6.71 -2.78 5.49
CA GLU A 78 -5.46 -3.47 5.23
C GLU A 78 -4.37 -3.05 6.21
N ALA A 79 -4.26 -1.76 6.54
CA ALA A 79 -3.31 -1.28 7.55
C ALA A 79 -3.52 -1.94 8.94
N ALA A 80 -4.78 -2.14 9.35
CA ALA A 80 -5.12 -2.82 10.60
C ALA A 80 -4.71 -4.30 10.56
N GLN A 81 -5.09 -5.00 9.48
CA GLN A 81 -4.83 -6.42 9.30
C GLN A 81 -3.33 -6.71 9.25
N THR A 82 -2.56 -5.85 8.57
CA THR A 82 -1.11 -5.95 8.47
C THR A 82 -0.42 -5.69 9.81
N ALA A 83 -0.86 -4.68 10.58
CA ALA A 83 -0.33 -4.46 11.94
C ALA A 83 -0.55 -5.69 12.84
N GLN A 84 -1.75 -6.30 12.78
CA GLN A 84 -2.05 -7.52 13.51
C GLN A 84 -1.22 -8.71 13.01
N ALA A 85 -1.03 -8.84 11.70
CA ALA A 85 -0.21 -9.90 11.11
C ALA A 85 1.25 -9.83 11.57
N ILE A 86 1.83 -8.62 11.57
CA ILE A 86 3.19 -8.37 12.08
C ILE A 86 3.29 -8.78 13.55
N ASN A 87 2.32 -8.37 14.37
CA ASN A 87 2.30 -8.75 15.79
C ASN A 87 2.19 -10.27 16.01
N ARG A 88 1.38 -10.97 15.19
CA ARG A 88 1.27 -12.43 15.26
C ARG A 88 2.58 -13.12 14.90
N LYS A 89 3.25 -12.69 13.83
CA LYS A 89 4.57 -13.21 13.42
C LYS A 89 5.62 -12.99 14.52
N ALA A 90 5.66 -11.78 15.09
CA ALA A 90 6.55 -11.45 16.18
C ALA A 90 6.34 -12.31 17.45
N LEU A 91 5.09 -12.76 17.70
CA LEU A 91 4.79 -13.69 18.80
C LEU A 91 5.24 -15.13 18.50
N MET A 92 5.22 -15.54 17.23
CA MET A 92 5.65 -16.88 16.80
C MET A 92 7.17 -17.04 16.74
N GLY A 93 7.93 -15.97 17.00
CA GLY A 93 9.39 -15.99 16.97
C GLY A 93 9.97 -16.02 15.56
N GLU A 94 9.15 -15.77 14.54
CA GLU A 94 9.61 -15.54 13.18
C GLU A 94 10.33 -14.19 13.14
N GLU A 95 11.64 -14.20 12.89
CA GLU A 95 12.38 -12.97 12.61
C GLU A 95 11.79 -12.37 11.33
N GLU A 96 11.36 -11.09 11.38
CA GLU A 96 10.93 -10.36 10.19
C GLU A 96 12.09 -10.42 9.18
N GLU A 97 11.94 -11.20 8.11
CA GLU A 97 12.79 -11.07 6.91
C GLU A 97 12.87 -9.57 6.61
N GLU A 98 14.08 -9.03 6.62
CA GLU A 98 14.32 -7.67 6.18
C GLU A 98 13.66 -7.56 4.81
N VAL A 99 12.70 -6.65 4.70
CA VAL A 99 12.01 -6.39 3.44
C VAL A 99 13.10 -5.98 2.47
N GLU A 100 13.59 -6.93 1.67
CA GLU A 100 14.36 -6.65 0.47
C GLU A 100 13.57 -5.57 -0.24
N VAL A 101 14.25 -4.47 -0.56
CA VAL A 101 13.67 -3.39 -1.35
C VAL A 101 13.34 -4.03 -2.69
N GLU A 102 12.11 -4.57 -2.83
CA GLU A 102 11.61 -5.20 -4.04
C GLU A 102 11.83 -4.20 -5.16
N GLU A 103 12.85 -4.47 -5.98
CA GLU A 103 12.99 -3.84 -7.29
C GLU A 103 11.66 -4.05 -8.00
N PHE A 104 11.05 -2.94 -8.45
CA PHE A 104 9.72 -2.92 -9.05
C PHE A 104 9.43 -4.20 -9.85
N PRO A 105 8.37 -4.97 -9.51
CA PRO A 105 8.07 -6.21 -10.21
C PRO A 105 8.00 -5.93 -11.71
N GLU A 106 8.70 -6.70 -12.54
CA GLU A 106 8.70 -6.52 -14.00
C GLU A 106 7.26 -6.55 -14.57
N ALA A 107 6.33 -7.21 -13.87
CA ALA A 107 4.91 -7.21 -14.14
C ALA A 107 4.27 -5.81 -14.17
N VAL A 108 4.73 -4.87 -13.33
CA VAL A 108 4.28 -3.47 -13.32
C VAL A 108 4.81 -2.72 -14.55
N LYS A 109 6.04 -3.05 -14.98
CA LYS A 109 6.65 -2.52 -16.21
C LYS A 109 5.91 -3.02 -17.46
N ALA A 110 5.54 -4.30 -17.49
CA ALA A 110 4.80 -4.92 -18.58
C ALA A 110 3.35 -4.42 -18.66
N GLY A 111 2.69 -4.26 -17.50
CA GLY A 111 1.30 -3.79 -17.44
C GLY A 111 1.13 -2.35 -17.94
N SER A 112 2.03 -1.44 -17.61
CA SER A 112 1.92 -0.04 -18.01
C SER A 112 2.10 0.18 -19.52
N ILE A 113 2.93 -0.61 -20.18
CA ILE A 113 3.21 -0.47 -21.62
C ILE A 113 2.03 -1.01 -22.44
N PHE A 114 1.47 -2.15 -22.03
CA PHE A 114 0.36 -2.79 -22.72
C PHE A 114 -0.90 -1.91 -22.75
N TRP A 115 -1.30 -1.37 -21.60
CA TRP A 115 -2.44 -0.45 -21.52
C TRP A 115 -2.17 0.88 -22.22
N GLY A 116 -0.93 1.37 -22.21
CA GLY A 116 -0.54 2.59 -22.93
C GLY A 116 -0.67 2.47 -24.45
N ILE A 117 -0.28 1.33 -25.03
CA ILE A 117 -0.40 1.09 -26.48
C ILE A 117 -1.86 0.96 -26.91
N ILE A 118 -2.70 0.28 -26.11
CA ILE A 118 -4.14 0.13 -26.39
C ILE A 118 -4.83 1.50 -26.45
N LEU A 119 -4.51 2.41 -25.54
CA LEU A 119 -5.11 3.74 -25.51
C LEU A 119 -4.64 4.65 -26.65
N LEU A 120 -3.43 4.42 -27.20
CA LEU A 120 -2.92 5.17 -28.36
C LEU A 120 -3.52 4.71 -29.69
N LEU A 121 -4.03 3.48 -29.75
CA LEU A 121 -4.59 2.87 -30.97
C LEU A 121 -6.12 2.94 -31.04
N LEU A 122 -6.79 3.44 -30.00
CA LEU A 122 -8.24 3.63 -29.93
C LEU A 122 -8.66 5.04 -30.34
#